data_AF-A0A813H677-F1
#
_entry.id   AF-A0A813H677-F1
#
_cell.length_a   1.000
_cell.length_b   1.000
_cell.length_c   1.000
_cell.angle_alpha   90.00
_cell.angle_beta   90.00
_cell.angle_gamma   90.00
#
_symmetry.space_group_name_H-M   'P 1'
#
loop_
_entity.id
_entity.type
_entity.pdbx_description
1 polymer ?
#
loop_
_entity_poly.entity_id
_entity_poly.type
_entity_poly.pdbx_seq_one_letter_code
_entity_poly.pdbx_strand_id
1 'polypeptide(L)'
;MMSRTSGKEVRKRHALQLFKTDLCKFFLENRCENGDSCSYAHEGVEVREKPDLTRTSMCRMLVKNGVCNSRTCRFAHTESELRATHGFFKMKMCVFAQSGRCKHGTSCRFAHSKDERRPPRPPPQEEYTTSPEACLMTSDQLTGSSGEE
;
A
#
# COMPACT_ATOMS: atom_id res chain seq x y z
N MET A 1 -29.00 9.09 -8.09
CA MET A 1 -28.07 10.15 -7.68
C MET A 1 -26.75 9.51 -7.24
N MET A 2 -25.65 9.72 -7.95
CA MET A 2 -24.35 9.11 -7.61
C MET A 2 -23.72 9.84 -6.42
N SER A 3 -23.56 9.17 -5.29
CA SER A 3 -22.87 9.74 -4.13
C SER A 3 -21.41 10.01 -4.49
N ARG A 4 -21.05 11.29 -4.65
CA ARG A 4 -19.67 11.73 -4.80
C ARG A 4 -18.93 11.33 -3.53
N THR A 5 -17.92 10.47 -3.64
CA THR A 5 -17.03 10.13 -2.52
C THR A 5 -16.45 11.42 -1.93
N SER A 6 -16.64 11.65 -0.63
CA SER A 6 -16.25 12.89 0.03
C SER A 6 -14.74 13.13 -0.12
N GLY A 7 -14.33 14.38 -0.32
CA GLY A 7 -12.92 14.75 -0.41
C GLY A 7 -12.10 14.31 0.82
N LYS A 8 -12.74 14.20 1.99
CA LYS A 8 -12.13 13.68 3.22
C LYS A 8 -11.73 12.19 3.10
N GLU A 9 -12.58 11.37 2.48
CA GLU A 9 -12.34 9.93 2.33
C GLU A 9 -11.20 9.64 1.35
N VAL A 10 -11.13 10.41 0.27
CA VAL A 10 -10.05 10.31 -0.73
C VAL A 10 -8.70 10.67 -0.11
N ARG A 11 -8.63 11.78 0.66
CA ARG A 11 -7.39 12.17 1.37
C ARG A 11 -6.93 11.10 2.35
N LYS A 12 -7.86 10.49 3.10
CA LYS A 12 -7.54 9.39 4.02
C LYS A 12 -6.90 8.20 3.29
N ARG A 13 -7.42 7.82 2.11
CA ARG A 13 -6.84 6.75 1.28
C ARG A 13 -5.41 7.06 0.83
N HIS A 14 -5.19 8.29 0.37
CA HIS A 14 -3.85 8.74 -0.03
C HIS A 14 -2.86 8.70 1.13
N ALA A 15 -3.27 9.15 2.32
CA ALA A 15 -2.43 9.09 3.51
C ALA A 15 -2.10 7.65 3.91
N LEU A 16 -3.09 6.75 3.91
CA LEU A 16 -2.90 5.34 4.24
C LEU A 16 -1.98 4.60 3.26
N GLN A 17 -1.99 5.00 2.00
CA GLN A 17 -1.09 4.44 1.00
C GLN A 17 0.38 4.76 1.29
N LEU A 18 0.67 5.84 2.01
CA LEU A 18 2.01 6.26 2.40
C LEU A 18 2.29 6.02 3.90
N PHE A 19 1.45 5.21 4.55
CA PHE A 19 1.59 4.92 5.97
C PHE A 19 2.91 4.18 6.24
N LYS A 20 3.72 4.74 7.14
CA LYS A 20 5.04 4.24 7.55
C LYS A 20 6.04 4.08 6.40
N THR A 21 5.90 4.81 5.28
CA THR A 21 6.88 4.71 4.18
C THR A 21 8.14 5.54 4.37
N ASP A 22 8.18 6.38 5.40
CA ASP A 22 9.29 7.27 5.73
C ASP A 22 9.46 7.33 7.25
N LEU A 23 10.69 7.56 7.70
CA LEU A 23 11.03 7.72 9.12
C LEU A 23 10.41 8.99 9.71
N CYS A 24 9.96 8.89 10.95
CA CYS A 24 9.42 9.98 11.74
C CYS A 24 10.54 10.86 12.26
N LYS A 25 10.71 12.03 11.66
CA LYS A 25 11.72 13.01 12.09
C LYS A 25 11.55 13.41 13.57
N PHE A 26 10.32 13.56 14.03
CA PHE A 26 10.03 13.92 15.41
C PHE A 26 10.40 12.81 16.41
N PHE A 27 10.32 11.55 16.00
CA PHE A 27 10.74 10.44 16.86
C PHE A 27 12.26 10.42 17.00
N LEU A 28 12.99 10.64 15.90
CA LEU A 28 14.45 10.78 15.93
C LEU A 28 14.91 11.95 16.84
N GLU A 29 14.06 12.97 17.00
CA GLU A 29 14.29 14.12 17.88
C GLU A 29 13.71 13.94 19.30
N ASN A 30 13.13 12.77 19.63
CA ASN A 30 12.44 12.49 20.90
C ASN A 30 11.26 13.43 21.22
N ARG A 31 10.57 13.95 20.19
CA ARG A 31 9.42 14.86 20.30
C ARG A 31 8.13 14.32 19.67
N CYS A 32 8.10 13.05 19.28
CA CYS A 32 6.89 12.45 18.71
C CYS A 32 5.90 12.07 19.81
N GLU A 33 4.70 12.64 19.78
CA GLU A 33 3.62 12.35 20.74
C GLU A 33 2.63 11.30 20.21
N ASN A 34 2.77 10.87 18.96
CA ASN A 34 1.80 10.00 18.28
C ASN A 34 1.95 8.50 18.62
N GLY A 35 3.03 8.11 19.31
CA GLY A 35 3.31 6.71 19.65
C GLY A 35 3.19 5.76 18.45
N ASP A 36 2.65 4.56 18.68
CA ASP A 36 2.46 3.53 17.63
C ASP A 36 1.45 3.93 16.54
N SER A 37 0.61 4.94 16.83
CA SER A 37 -0.36 5.49 15.88
C SER A 37 0.26 6.51 14.92
N CYS A 38 1.56 6.77 15.03
CA CYS A 38 2.26 7.64 14.10
C CYS A 38 2.16 7.13 12.66
N SER A 39 1.88 8.05 11.72
CA SER A 39 1.82 7.73 10.28
C SER A 39 3.19 7.50 9.65
N TYR A 40 4.26 7.73 10.40
CA TYR A 40 5.66 7.58 10.01
C TYR A 40 6.32 6.50 10.86
N ALA A 41 7.36 5.85 10.33
CA ALA A 41 8.08 4.79 11.02
C ALA A 41 8.98 5.36 12.13
N HIS A 42 8.99 4.79 13.33
CA HIS A 42 9.88 5.21 14.41
C HIS A 42 11.23 4.50 14.35
N GLU A 43 11.28 3.32 13.75
CA GLU A 43 12.50 2.56 13.48
C GLU A 43 12.59 2.10 12.02
N GLY A 44 13.80 1.77 11.55
CA GLY A 44 14.02 1.21 10.21
C GLY A 44 13.20 -0.05 9.93
N VAL A 45 12.96 -0.88 10.95
CA VAL A 45 12.13 -2.10 10.84
C VAL A 45 10.66 -1.80 10.56
N GLU A 46 10.17 -0.61 10.94
CA GLU A 46 8.80 -0.19 10.67
C GLU A 46 8.62 0.46 9.29
N VAL A 47 9.72 0.84 8.63
CA VAL A 47 9.70 1.50 7.33
C VAL A 47 9.18 0.53 6.27
N ARG A 48 8.08 0.93 5.63
CA ARG A 48 7.47 0.21 4.52
C ARG A 48 7.99 0.71 3.19
N GLU A 49 8.06 -0.20 2.22
CA GLU A 49 8.42 0.19 0.85
C GLU A 49 7.41 1.19 0.28
N LYS A 50 7.93 2.21 -0.40
CA LYS A 50 7.08 3.18 -1.09
C LYS A 50 6.36 2.49 -2.24
N PRO A 51 5.02 2.57 -2.30
CA PRO A 51 4.29 1.95 -3.40
C PRO A 51 4.66 2.63 -4.72
N ASP A 52 4.71 1.85 -5.78
CA ASP A 52 4.93 2.39 -7.11
C ASP A 52 3.72 3.22 -7.56
N LEU A 53 3.94 4.53 -7.66
CA LEU A 53 2.95 5.52 -8.08
C LEU A 53 2.94 5.77 -9.60
N THR A 54 3.78 5.08 -10.37
CA THR A 54 3.83 5.24 -11.82
C THR A 54 2.56 4.72 -12.49
N ARG A 55 2.12 5.41 -13.54
CA ARG A 55 0.95 5.08 -14.36
C ARG A 55 -0.35 4.93 -13.55
N THR A 56 -0.45 5.60 -12.40
CA THR A 56 -1.63 5.56 -11.52
C THR A 56 -2.75 6.51 -11.94
N SER A 57 -2.45 7.45 -12.84
CA SER A 57 -3.40 8.40 -13.41
C SER A 57 -3.15 8.58 -14.91
N MET A 58 -4.22 8.90 -15.65
CA MET A 58 -4.14 9.18 -17.08
C MET A 58 -3.31 10.43 -17.33
N CYS A 59 -2.49 10.38 -18.37
CA CYS A 59 -1.66 11.49 -18.79
C CYS A 59 -2.53 12.67 -19.18
N ARG A 60 -2.42 13.77 -18.42
CA ARG A 60 -3.21 14.98 -18.67
C ARG A 60 -2.94 15.56 -20.05
N MET A 61 -1.70 15.51 -20.53
CA MET A 61 -1.33 16.04 -21.85
C MET A 61 -1.98 15.23 -22.97
N LEU A 62 -1.89 13.90 -22.89
CA LEU A 62 -2.53 13.03 -23.87
C LEU A 62 -4.05 13.20 -23.87
N VAL A 63 -4.69 13.24 -22.70
CA VAL A 63 -6.14 13.40 -22.60
C VAL A 63 -6.61 14.77 -23.09
N LYS A 64 -5.86 15.84 -22.81
CA LYS A 64 -6.25 17.21 -23.16
C LYS A 64 -5.94 17.55 -24.62
N ASN A 65 -4.76 17.16 -25.11
CA ASN A 65 -4.23 17.61 -26.40
C ASN A 65 -4.15 16.48 -27.44
N GLY A 66 -4.47 15.24 -27.06
CA GLY A 66 -4.33 14.06 -27.94
C GLY A 66 -2.90 13.55 -28.12
N VAL A 67 -1.89 14.30 -27.64
CA VAL A 67 -0.47 13.97 -27.81
C VAL A 67 0.33 14.20 -26.54
N CYS A 68 1.30 13.33 -26.28
CA CYS A 68 2.29 13.50 -25.24
C CYS A 68 3.70 13.25 -25.81
N ASN A 69 4.58 14.24 -25.71
CA ASN A 69 5.93 14.19 -26.30
C ASN A 69 6.98 13.60 -25.35
N SER A 70 6.59 13.19 -24.14
CA SER A 70 7.52 12.65 -23.16
C SER A 70 7.70 11.14 -23.36
N ARG A 71 8.92 10.72 -23.72
CA ARG A 71 9.28 9.30 -23.86
C ARG A 71 9.31 8.55 -22.51
N THR A 72 9.55 9.26 -21.42
CA THR A 72 9.60 8.73 -20.04
C THR A 72 8.39 9.16 -19.21
N CYS A 73 7.24 9.37 -19.86
CA CYS A 73 6.03 9.81 -19.19
C CYS A 73 5.65 8.86 -18.03
N ARG A 74 5.52 9.41 -16.81
CA ARG A 74 5.15 8.62 -15.63
C ARG A 74 3.64 8.38 -15.51
N PHE A 75 2.84 8.88 -16.44
CA PHE A 75 1.38 8.77 -16.47
C PHE A 75 0.91 7.80 -17.55
N ALA A 76 -0.27 7.21 -17.38
CA ALA A 76 -0.81 6.23 -18.33
C ALA A 76 -1.28 6.89 -19.63
N HIS A 77 -0.91 6.32 -20.77
CA HIS A 77 -1.34 6.71 -22.11
C HIS A 77 -2.50 5.85 -22.63
N THR A 78 -2.75 4.70 -22.01
CA THR A 78 -3.89 3.83 -22.36
C THR A 78 -4.58 3.32 -21.08
N GLU A 79 -5.80 2.80 -21.22
CA GLU A 79 -6.52 2.13 -20.12
C GLU A 79 -5.72 0.93 -19.58
N SER A 80 -5.02 0.20 -20.46
CA SER A 80 -4.20 -0.97 -20.09
C SER A 80 -2.96 -0.60 -19.27
N GLU A 81 -2.39 0.59 -19.48
CA GLU A 81 -1.28 1.09 -18.66
C GLU A 81 -1.74 1.63 -17.31
N LEU A 82 -3.03 1.94 -17.15
CA LEU A 82 -3.54 2.64 -15.98
C LEU A 82 -3.64 1.69 -14.77
N ARG A 83 -2.67 1.79 -13.86
CA ARG A 83 -2.60 0.96 -12.65
C ARG A 83 -3.46 1.54 -11.53
N ALA A 84 -4.11 0.69 -10.75
CA ALA A 84 -4.64 1.07 -9.44
C ALA A 84 -3.73 0.55 -8.35
N THR A 85 -3.36 1.42 -7.44
CA THR A 85 -2.65 1.01 -6.22
C THR A 85 -3.61 0.29 -5.29
N HIS A 86 -3.06 -0.51 -4.38
CA HIS A 86 -3.84 -1.35 -3.47
C HIS A 86 -4.95 -0.57 -2.72
N GLY A 87 -4.66 0.67 -2.31
CA GLY A 87 -5.63 1.54 -1.61
C GLY A 87 -6.82 2.03 -2.46
N PHE A 88 -6.69 1.99 -3.80
CA PHE A 88 -7.70 2.49 -4.74
C PHE A 88 -8.36 1.39 -5.59
N PHE A 89 -7.81 0.17 -5.59
CA PHE A 89 -8.42 -0.99 -6.24
C PHE A 89 -9.74 -1.37 -5.53
N LYS A 90 -10.80 -1.54 -6.33
CA LYS A 90 -12.17 -1.82 -5.89
C LYS A 90 -12.71 -0.83 -4.84
N MET A 91 -12.28 0.43 -4.91
CA MET A 91 -12.79 1.49 -4.01
C MET A 91 -14.22 1.94 -4.35
N LYS A 92 -14.51 2.11 -5.64
CA LYS A 92 -15.80 2.61 -6.15
C LYS A 92 -16.58 1.48 -6.83
N MET A 93 -17.91 1.56 -6.81
CA MET A 93 -18.77 0.65 -7.58
C MET A 93 -18.52 0.84 -9.07
N CYS A 94 -18.47 -0.28 -9.78
CA CYS A 94 -18.51 -0.32 -11.23
C CYS A 94 -19.94 0.01 -11.69
N VAL A 95 -20.07 1.01 -12.57
CA VAL A 95 -21.38 1.42 -13.10
C VAL A 95 -21.96 0.35 -14.03
N PHE A 96 -21.10 -0.42 -14.70
CA PHE A 96 -21.52 -1.42 -15.69
C PHE A 96 -21.81 -2.79 -15.09
N ALA A 97 -21.33 -3.05 -13.87
CA ALA A 97 -21.49 -4.34 -13.20
C ALA A 97 -22.95 -4.72 -12.99
N GLN A 98 -23.75 -3.78 -12.48
CA GLN A 98 -25.18 -4.02 -12.21
C GLN A 98 -25.97 -4.34 -13.48
N SER A 99 -25.50 -3.85 -14.64
CA SER A 99 -26.12 -4.14 -15.96
C SER A 99 -25.52 -5.35 -16.67
N GLY A 100 -24.54 -6.04 -16.08
CA GLY A 100 -23.84 -7.16 -16.73
C GLY A 100 -22.93 -6.77 -17.91
N ARG A 101 -22.75 -5.47 -18.18
CA ARG A 101 -21.99 -4.95 -19.35
C ARG A 101 -20.51 -4.70 -19.06
N CYS A 102 -20.00 -5.12 -17.90
CA CYS A 102 -18.60 -4.89 -17.57
C CYS A 102 -17.68 -5.83 -18.38
N LYS A 103 -16.92 -5.25 -19.30
CA LYS A 103 -15.92 -5.99 -20.13
C LYS A 103 -14.72 -6.55 -19.34
N HIS A 104 -14.53 -6.11 -18.09
CA HIS A 104 -13.33 -6.40 -17.30
C HIS A 104 -13.46 -7.58 -16.33
N GLY A 105 -14.65 -8.19 -16.21
CA GLY A 105 -14.87 -9.34 -15.33
C GLY A 105 -14.38 -9.13 -13.89
N THR A 106 -13.78 -10.15 -13.29
CA THR A 106 -13.25 -10.14 -11.91
C THR A 106 -12.04 -9.23 -11.73
N SER A 107 -11.31 -8.97 -12.82
CA SER A 107 -10.16 -8.06 -12.88
C SER A 107 -10.58 -6.58 -12.96
N CYS A 108 -11.88 -6.28 -12.94
CA CYS A 108 -12.33 -4.90 -12.88
C CYS A 108 -11.76 -4.18 -11.66
N ARG A 109 -11.16 -3.03 -11.92
CA ARG A 109 -10.63 -2.12 -10.90
C ARG A 109 -11.71 -1.49 -10.01
N PHE A 110 -12.97 -1.58 -10.40
CA PHE A 110 -14.12 -1.12 -9.64
C PHE A 110 -14.86 -2.32 -9.04
N ALA A 111 -15.47 -2.15 -7.86
CA ALA A 111 -16.22 -3.20 -7.19
C ALA A 111 -17.53 -3.52 -7.95
N HIS A 112 -17.83 -4.80 -8.22
CA HIS A 112 -19.09 -5.21 -8.85
C HIS A 112 -20.20 -5.42 -7.83
N SER A 113 -19.86 -5.78 -6.59
CA SER A 113 -20.76 -5.83 -5.43
C SER A 113 -20.27 -4.98 -4.25
N LYS A 114 -21.15 -4.70 -3.28
CA LYS A 114 -20.75 -3.97 -2.05
C LYS A 114 -19.67 -4.73 -1.28
N ASP A 115 -19.72 -6.06 -1.29
CA ASP A 115 -18.79 -6.96 -0.62
C ASP A 115 -17.37 -6.88 -1.20
N GLU A 116 -17.25 -6.54 -2.47
CA GLU A 116 -15.95 -6.34 -3.12
C GLU A 116 -15.34 -4.95 -2.83
N ARG A 117 -16.11 -4.02 -2.23
CA ARG A 117 -15.59 -2.68 -1.91
C ARG A 117 -14.59 -2.76 -0.78
N ARG A 118 -13.34 -2.40 -1.09
CA ARG A 118 -12.28 -2.36 -0.07
C ARG A 118 -12.37 -1.08 0.75
N PRO A 119 -12.43 -1.16 2.09
CA PRO A 119 -12.34 0.02 2.95
C PRO A 119 -10.92 0.61 2.92
N PRO A 120 -10.76 1.88 3.34
CA PRO A 120 -9.44 2.47 3.52
C PRO A 120 -8.71 1.77 4.67
N ARG A 121 -7.77 0.88 4.34
CA ARG A 121 -6.85 0.24 5.29
C ARG A 121 -5.41 0.48 4.85
N PRO A 122 -4.45 0.58 5.78
CA PRO A 122 -3.04 0.56 5.41
C PRO A 122 -2.74 -0.74 4.63
N PRO A 123 -1.75 -0.73 3.73
CA PRO A 123 -1.33 -1.95 3.07
C PRO A 123 -1.01 -3.02 4.14
N PRO A 124 -1.45 -4.28 3.96
CA PRO A 124 -1.05 -5.38 4.83
C PRO A 124 0.48 -5.36 4.94
N GLN A 125 1.00 -5.48 6.15
CA GLN A 125 2.39 -5.92 6.28
C GLN A 125 2.33 -7.41 5.97
N GLU A 126 3.00 -7.86 4.90
CA GLU A 126 3.29 -9.28 4.81
C GLU A 126 3.95 -9.65 6.13
N GLU A 127 3.37 -10.64 6.80
CA GLU A 127 3.59 -10.98 8.19
C GLU A 127 5.09 -10.90 8.50
N TYR A 128 5.49 -9.83 9.18
CA TYR A 128 6.79 -9.84 9.83
C TYR A 128 6.67 -10.97 10.84
N THR A 129 7.32 -12.08 10.54
CA THR A 129 7.51 -13.16 11.48
C THR A 129 8.27 -12.55 12.65
N THR A 130 7.56 -12.03 13.65
CA THR A 130 8.02 -12.18 15.01
C THR A 130 8.03 -13.69 15.23
N SER A 131 9.15 -14.31 14.89
CA SER A 131 9.55 -15.54 15.54
C SER A 131 10.14 -15.11 16.87
N PRO A 132 9.41 -15.23 18.00
CA PRO A 132 9.98 -15.02 19.32
C PRO A 132 11.03 -16.09 19.69
N GLU A 133 11.40 -17.03 18.82
CA GLU A 133 12.24 -18.18 19.19
C GLU A 133 13.73 -18.05 18.86
N ALA A 134 14.22 -16.89 18.40
CA ALA A 134 15.66 -16.72 18.13
C ALA A 134 16.52 -16.31 19.36
N CYS A 135 15.91 -16.04 20.52
CA CYS A 135 16.65 -15.55 21.72
C CYS A 135 16.70 -16.52 22.91
N LEU A 136 16.26 -17.78 22.77
CA LEU A 136 16.30 -18.73 23.89
C LEU A 136 16.84 -20.09 23.42
N MET A 137 18.14 -20.18 23.16
CA MET A 137 18.89 -21.39 23.52
C MET A 137 20.15 -20.96 24.27
N THR A 138 20.16 -21.44 25.51
CA THR A 138 20.94 -20.99 26.64
C THR A 138 22.41 -21.37 26.51
N SER A 139 23.27 -20.43 26.86
CA SER A 139 24.63 -20.68 27.31
C SER A 139 24.60 -21.58 28.54
N ASP A 140 24.63 -22.90 28.37
CA ASP A 140 25.04 -23.83 29.44
C ASP A 140 25.40 -25.19 28.85
N GLN A 141 26.71 -25.44 28.73
CA GLN A 141 27.33 -26.73 29.06
C GLN A 141 28.85 -26.62 28.89
N LEU A 142 29.49 -26.18 29.98
CA LEU A 142 30.87 -26.47 30.33
C LEU A 142 30.89 -27.70 31.24
N THR A 143 31.05 -28.90 30.67
CA THR A 143 31.60 -30.12 31.33
C THR A 143 32.13 -30.99 30.19
N GLY A 144 33.42 -31.33 30.00
CA GLY A 144 34.43 -31.78 30.95
C GLY A 144 34.64 -33.29 30.78
N SER A 145 35.87 -33.72 30.44
CA SER A 145 36.44 -35.11 30.54
C SER A 145 35.91 -36.16 29.52
N SER A 146 36.61 -37.14 28.94
CA SER A 146 37.97 -37.76 28.98
C SER A 146 38.07 -38.60 27.67
N GLY A 147 39.22 -38.82 27.02
CA GLY A 147 40.09 -40.00 27.23
C GLY A 147 39.65 -41.26 26.44
N GLU A 148 40.65 -41.97 25.86
CA GLU A 148 40.69 -43.40 25.42
C GLU A 148 39.80 -43.85 24.22
N GLU A 149 40.24 -44.53 23.16
CA GLU A 149 41.46 -45.28 22.76
C GLU A 149 41.89 -44.96 21.30
#